data_AF-U4R7D7-F1
#
_entry.id   AF-U4R7D7-F1
#
_cell.length_a   1.000
_cell.length_b   1.000
_cell.length_c   1.000
_cell.angle_alpha   90.00
_cell.angle_beta   90.00
_cell.angle_gamma   90.00
#
_symmetry.space_group_name_H-M   'P 1'
#
loop_
_entity.id
_entity.type
_entity.pdbx_description
1 polymer ?
#
loop_
_entity_poly.entity_id
_entity_poly.type
_entity_poly.pdbx_seq_one_letter_code
_entity_poly.pdbx_strand_id
1 'polypeptide(L)'
;MLFILLIIVGVLAVFCGLSFKVIKISKNTKRKNITGVIESVEENIFVKTFLDVLTKNKGLWLNRFEARVLELSEVGISLRRLYLIKVLCFLLCIVVFSAIRCTNMGYEQRLVIENTEKENSLFYSTKSQDNRQYRFYRVVLTKVGKDVLESSDDTELYHLVEEKVAEVLNSSDKQEIDENTRWFIDKWEDTQKIGFFKSGYMWLILISLFLPDIFLVIRWLVKGALYKKEIIKLEYIFELLARIDGIKTLDIIYELEKSSKTYQDWLRQFAVIFRYDKRKGFDYLKNKNVKSLSKFTDIIEIYSLHDKEVALQILDREAIERDEAIIMVADETLDFIDLIAFISIVPLVYELARLMLNPMLDIVYKAFEFI
;
A
#
# COMPACT_ATOMS: atom_id res chain seq x y z
N MET A 1 -4.41 -4.74 -15.52
CA MET A 1 -4.97 -3.95 -14.39
C MET A 1 -4.37 -4.33 -13.05
N LEU A 2 -4.32 -5.61 -12.67
CA LEU A 2 -3.86 -6.08 -11.36
C LEU A 2 -2.38 -5.70 -11.05
N PHE A 3 -1.50 -5.77 -12.05
CA PHE A 3 -0.09 -5.37 -11.94
C PHE A 3 0.12 -3.87 -11.68
N ILE A 4 -0.62 -3.02 -12.40
CA ILE A 4 -0.63 -1.57 -12.21
C ILE A 4 -1.08 -1.23 -10.78
N LEU A 5 -2.10 -1.94 -10.31
CA LEU A 5 -2.66 -1.78 -8.98
C LEU A 5 -1.63 -2.16 -7.91
N LEU A 6 -0.87 -3.24 -8.10
CA LEU A 6 0.19 -3.68 -7.19
C LEU A 6 1.39 -2.73 -7.15
N ILE A 7 1.84 -2.19 -8.29
CA ILE A 7 2.90 -1.18 -8.33
C ILE A 7 2.46 0.08 -7.59
N ILE A 8 1.23 0.54 -7.82
CA ILE A 8 0.69 1.73 -7.16
C ILE A 8 0.60 1.51 -5.65
N VAL A 9 0.04 0.38 -5.21
CA VAL A 9 -0.03 0.02 -3.80
C VAL A 9 1.36 -0.06 -3.17
N GLY A 10 2.34 -0.63 -3.88
CA GLY A 10 3.73 -0.70 -3.43
C GLY A 10 4.38 0.68 -3.27
N VAL A 11 4.27 1.55 -4.28
CA VAL A 11 4.81 2.92 -4.24
C VAL A 11 4.18 3.73 -3.11
N LEU A 12 2.86 3.62 -2.94
CA LEU A 12 2.13 4.29 -1.87
C LEU A 12 2.50 3.74 -0.49
N ALA A 13 2.67 2.42 -0.35
CA ALA A 13 3.11 1.80 0.89
C ALA A 13 4.52 2.27 1.30
N VAL A 14 5.43 2.38 0.34
CA VAL A 14 6.78 2.93 0.57
C VAL A 14 6.70 4.41 0.95
N PHE A 15 5.91 5.21 0.24
CA PHE A 15 5.73 6.63 0.57
C PHE A 15 5.14 6.84 1.97
N CYS A 16 4.10 6.10 2.33
CA CYS A 16 3.51 6.09 3.67
C CYS A 16 4.54 5.65 4.71
N GLY A 17 5.27 4.55 4.46
CA GLY A 17 6.29 4.04 5.39
C GLY A 17 7.45 5.00 5.63
N LEU A 18 7.88 5.74 4.61
CA LEU A 18 8.89 6.79 4.73
C LEU A 18 8.33 8.04 5.45
N SER A 19 7.10 8.44 5.15
CA SER A 19 6.43 9.59 5.76
C SER A 19 6.17 9.37 7.26
N PHE A 20 5.83 8.14 7.65
CA PHE A 20 5.58 7.74 9.03
C PHE A 20 6.84 7.30 9.80
N LYS A 21 8.04 7.48 9.22
CA LYS A 21 9.33 7.03 9.78
C LYS A 21 9.34 5.55 10.22
N VAL A 22 8.54 4.70 9.59
CA VAL A 22 8.56 3.25 9.86
C VAL A 22 9.82 2.61 9.26
N ILE A 23 10.22 3.09 8.07
CA ILE A 23 11.44 2.65 7.41
C ILE A 23 12.58 3.60 7.83
N LYS A 24 13.55 3.09 8.61
CA LYS A 24 14.76 3.84 8.94
C LYS A 24 15.65 3.94 7.70
N ILE A 25 15.74 5.13 7.11
CA ILE A 25 16.75 5.42 6.09
C ILE A 25 18.12 5.53 6.78
N SER A 26 19.13 4.86 6.23
CA SER A 26 20.53 4.98 6.67
C SER A 26 20.95 6.46 6.80
N LYS A 27 21.51 6.82 7.97
CA LYS A 27 21.91 8.19 8.36
C LYS A 27 22.93 8.86 7.41
N ASN A 28 23.50 8.14 6.44
CA ASN A 28 24.58 8.63 5.59
C ASN A 28 24.17 9.44 4.36
N THR A 29 22.88 9.75 4.15
CA THR A 29 22.46 10.58 3.02
C THR A 29 22.13 12.01 3.48
N LYS A 30 22.92 13.00 3.03
CA LYS A 30 22.69 14.46 3.19
C LYS A 30 21.43 14.97 2.47
N ARG A 31 20.42 14.13 2.22
CA ARG A 31 19.16 14.52 1.58
C ARG A 31 18.21 15.01 2.66
N LYS A 32 17.53 16.15 2.46
CA LYS A 32 16.44 16.59 3.33
C LYS A 32 15.48 15.41 3.53
N ASN A 33 15.31 14.97 4.78
CA ASN A 33 14.35 13.91 5.10
C ASN A 33 12.98 14.30 4.56
N ILE A 34 12.28 13.36 3.92
CA ILE A 34 10.94 13.56 3.35
C ILE A 34 9.99 14.21 4.37
N THR A 35 10.17 13.90 5.65
CA THR A 35 9.43 14.50 6.77
C THR A 35 9.62 16.02 6.87
N GLY A 36 10.81 16.54 6.60
CA GLY A 36 11.08 17.99 6.61
C GLY A 36 10.50 18.72 5.40
N VAL A 37 10.34 18.04 4.26
CA VAL A 37 9.63 18.59 3.10
C VAL A 37 8.13 18.67 3.40
N ILE A 38 7.56 17.61 3.97
CA ILE A 38 6.16 17.56 4.42
C ILE A 38 5.87 18.67 5.44
N GLU A 39 6.77 18.89 6.40
CA GLU A 39 6.68 19.99 7.37
C GLU A 39 6.64 21.36 6.70
N SER A 40 7.54 21.62 5.74
CA SER A 40 7.54 22.90 5.01
C SER A 40 6.29 23.15 4.17
N VAL A 41 5.62 22.08 3.70
CA VAL A 41 4.37 22.18 2.95
C VAL A 41 3.17 22.38 3.89
N GLU A 42 3.17 21.74 5.06
CA GLU A 42 2.17 21.93 6.12
C GLU A 42 2.15 23.38 6.63
N GLU A 43 3.32 24.03 6.69
CA GLU A 43 3.46 25.43 7.15
C GLU A 43 3.00 26.48 6.13
N ASN A 44 2.72 26.10 4.87
CA ASN A 44 2.21 27.02 3.87
C ASN A 44 0.79 27.51 4.24
N ILE A 45 0.58 28.83 4.21
CA ILE A 45 -0.65 29.50 4.67
C ILE A 45 -1.91 28.94 3.99
N PHE A 46 -1.86 28.69 2.68
CA PHE A 46 -3.02 28.18 1.93
C PHE A 46 -3.34 26.74 2.31
N VAL A 47 -2.30 25.89 2.38
CA VAL A 47 -2.41 24.48 2.73
C VAL A 47 -2.94 24.34 4.16
N LYS A 48 -2.38 25.12 5.09
CA LYS A 48 -2.81 25.17 6.48
C LYS A 48 -4.28 25.57 6.62
N THR A 49 -4.72 26.60 5.89
CA THR A 49 -6.11 27.07 5.93
C THR A 49 -7.09 26.00 5.43
N PHE A 50 -6.73 25.32 4.34
CA PHE A 50 -7.54 24.22 3.79
C PHE A 50 -7.62 23.02 4.75
N LEU A 51 -6.48 22.59 5.29
CA LEU A 51 -6.42 21.50 6.28
C LEU A 51 -7.14 21.88 7.58
N ASP A 52 -7.11 23.15 7.96
CA ASP A 52 -7.84 23.64 9.14
C ASP A 52 -9.34 23.52 8.97
N VAL A 53 -9.89 23.74 7.78
CA VAL A 53 -11.32 23.51 7.52
C VAL A 53 -11.69 22.04 7.69
N LEU A 54 -10.88 21.12 7.15
CA LEU A 54 -11.09 19.67 7.27
C LEU A 54 -10.97 19.16 8.71
N THR A 55 -10.03 19.75 9.48
CA THR A 55 -9.71 19.32 10.85
C THR A 55 -10.43 20.10 11.94
N LYS A 56 -11.19 21.16 11.59
CA LYS A 56 -11.89 22.06 12.55
C LYS A 56 -12.89 21.31 13.43
N ASN A 57 -13.62 20.35 12.85
CA ASN A 57 -14.67 19.63 13.55
C ASN A 57 -14.16 18.32 14.15
N LYS A 58 -13.60 18.38 15.36
CA LYS A 58 -13.15 17.21 16.12
C LYS A 58 -14.28 16.26 16.55
N GLY A 59 -15.54 16.69 16.44
CA GLY A 59 -16.72 15.88 16.74
C GLY A 59 -17.12 14.91 15.62
N LEU A 60 -16.58 15.12 14.41
CA LEU A 60 -16.89 14.32 13.23
C LEU A 60 -16.33 12.89 13.39
N TRP A 61 -17.12 11.87 13.05
CA TRP A 61 -16.79 10.46 13.31
C TRP A 61 -15.44 10.06 12.69
N LEU A 62 -15.16 10.50 11.45
CA LEU A 62 -13.88 10.28 10.77
C LEU A 62 -12.70 10.89 11.54
N ASN A 63 -12.82 12.15 11.97
CA ASN A 63 -11.77 12.82 12.74
C ASN A 63 -11.52 12.15 14.10
N ARG A 64 -12.58 11.61 14.74
CA ARG A 64 -12.44 10.84 16.00
C ARG A 64 -11.73 9.51 15.76
N PHE A 65 -12.09 8.81 14.69
CA PHE A 65 -11.45 7.55 14.32
C PHE A 65 -9.97 7.76 14.00
N GLU A 66 -9.65 8.72 13.13
CA GLU A 66 -8.27 9.04 12.75
C GLU A 66 -7.43 9.50 13.93
N ALA A 67 -7.98 10.35 14.82
CA ALA A 67 -7.29 10.76 16.04
C ALA A 67 -6.95 9.57 16.93
N ARG A 68 -7.91 8.64 17.11
CA ARG A 68 -7.70 7.42 17.90
C ARG A 68 -6.65 6.51 17.26
N VAL A 69 -6.69 6.32 15.94
CA VAL A 69 -5.72 5.51 15.21
C VAL A 69 -4.32 6.14 15.29
N LEU A 70 -4.19 7.47 15.21
CA LEU A 70 -2.91 8.18 15.37
C LEU A 70 -2.32 8.04 16.77
N GLU A 71 -3.17 8.14 17.80
CA GLU A 71 -2.76 7.93 19.19
C GLU A 71 -2.26 6.49 19.40
N LEU A 72 -3.05 5.52 18.96
CA LEU A 72 -2.76 4.09 19.11
C LEU A 72 -1.58 3.59 18.27
N SER A 73 -1.28 4.25 17.15
CA SER A 73 -0.11 3.92 16.31
C SER A 73 1.18 4.61 16.77
N GLU A 74 1.08 5.57 17.70
CA GLU A 74 2.17 6.35 18.31
C GLU A 74 3.16 6.91 17.26
N VAL A 75 2.64 7.39 16.14
CA VAL A 75 3.48 7.93 15.06
C VAL A 75 3.96 9.35 15.38
N GLY A 76 3.36 9.99 16.39
CA GLY A 76 3.73 11.34 16.84
C GLY A 76 3.43 12.41 15.79
N ILE A 77 2.40 12.18 14.96
CA ILE A 77 2.01 13.05 13.86
C ILE A 77 0.67 13.73 14.18
N SER A 78 0.53 14.99 13.77
CA SER A 78 -0.73 15.75 13.90
C SER A 78 -1.81 15.23 12.94
N LEU A 79 -3.09 15.37 13.33
CA LEU A 79 -4.22 15.05 12.45
C LEU A 79 -4.14 15.80 11.11
N ARG A 80 -3.70 17.06 11.13
CA ARG A 80 -3.50 17.88 9.92
C ARG A 80 -2.51 17.24 8.94
N ARG A 81 -1.38 16.76 9.47
CA ARG A 81 -0.35 16.11 8.66
C ARG A 81 -0.82 14.77 8.10
N LEU A 82 -1.69 14.03 8.82
CA LEU A 82 -2.33 12.84 8.26
C LEU A 82 -3.17 13.19 7.02
N TYR A 83 -4.04 14.20 7.11
CA TYR A 83 -4.83 14.66 5.96
C TYR A 83 -3.96 15.15 4.79
N LEU A 84 -2.86 15.83 5.08
CA LEU A 84 -1.90 16.24 4.05
C LEU A 84 -1.28 15.03 3.34
N ILE A 85 -0.92 13.98 4.08
CA ILE A 85 -0.42 12.73 3.50
C ILE A 85 -1.49 12.07 2.62
N LYS A 86 -2.76 12.05 3.04
CA LYS A 86 -3.87 11.53 2.21
C LYS A 86 -4.01 12.27 0.89
N VAL A 87 -3.97 13.61 0.92
CA VAL A 87 -4.03 14.44 -0.29
C VAL A 87 -2.83 14.18 -1.20
N LEU A 88 -1.63 14.06 -0.64
CA LEU A 88 -0.44 13.72 -1.43
C LEU A 88 -0.53 12.33 -2.06
N CYS A 89 -1.00 11.31 -1.34
CA CYS A 89 -1.26 9.98 -1.88
C CYS A 89 -2.27 10.01 -3.03
N PHE A 90 -3.35 10.78 -2.87
CA PHE A 90 -4.37 10.96 -3.89
C PHE A 90 -3.82 11.62 -5.16
N LEU A 91 -3.04 12.70 -5.03
CA LEU A 91 -2.40 13.37 -6.16
C LEU A 91 -1.40 12.46 -6.87
N LEU A 92 -0.62 11.69 -6.11
CA LEU A 92 0.36 10.75 -6.66
C LEU A 92 -0.35 9.64 -7.46
N CYS A 93 -1.47 9.12 -6.96
CA CYS A 93 -2.33 8.21 -7.72
C CYS A 93 -2.81 8.81 -9.03
N ILE A 94 -3.32 10.04 -9.01
CA ILE A 94 -3.78 10.72 -10.24
C ILE A 94 -2.64 10.76 -11.27
N VAL A 95 -1.45 11.22 -10.87
CA VAL A 95 -0.30 11.31 -11.77
C VAL A 95 0.06 9.94 -12.36
N VAL A 96 0.10 8.89 -11.53
CA VAL A 96 0.45 7.54 -11.99
C VAL A 96 -0.62 6.98 -12.94
N PHE A 97 -1.91 7.12 -12.60
CA PHE A 97 -2.99 6.65 -13.49
C PHE A 97 -3.02 7.44 -14.80
N SER A 98 -2.81 8.75 -14.77
CA SER A 98 -2.69 9.57 -15.98
C SER A 98 -1.52 9.14 -16.85
N ALA A 99 -0.35 8.87 -16.25
CA ALA A 99 0.81 8.38 -16.99
C ALA A 99 0.53 7.03 -17.66
N ILE A 100 -0.09 6.10 -16.93
CA ILE A 100 -0.46 4.77 -17.43
C ILE A 100 -1.50 4.86 -18.55
N ARG A 101 -2.48 5.77 -18.44
CA ARG A 101 -3.44 6.00 -19.53
C ARG A 101 -2.75 6.56 -20.75
N CYS A 102 -1.87 7.54 -20.57
CA CYS A 102 -1.11 8.13 -21.66
C CYS A 102 -0.28 7.08 -22.41
N THR A 103 0.37 6.15 -21.69
CA THR A 103 1.17 5.09 -22.33
C THR A 103 0.32 4.00 -22.96
N ASN A 104 -0.83 3.66 -22.36
CA ASN A 104 -1.65 2.52 -22.80
C ASN A 104 -2.72 2.89 -23.84
N MET A 105 -3.03 4.17 -24.04
CA MET A 105 -4.05 4.61 -24.99
C MET A 105 -3.73 4.15 -26.42
N GLY A 106 -2.47 4.24 -26.86
CA GLY A 106 -2.04 3.76 -28.17
C GLY A 106 -2.17 2.24 -28.32
N TYR A 107 -1.99 1.49 -27.24
CA TYR A 107 -2.19 0.04 -27.23
C TYR A 107 -3.68 -0.34 -27.30
N GLU A 108 -4.55 0.38 -26.57
CA GLU A 108 -6.01 0.17 -26.66
C GLU A 108 -6.55 0.52 -28.05
N GLN A 109 -6.09 1.61 -28.66
CA GLN A 109 -6.45 1.97 -30.03
C GLN A 109 -6.08 0.87 -31.01
N ARG A 110 -4.85 0.35 -30.91
CA ARG A 110 -4.38 -0.77 -31.72
C ARG A 110 -5.25 -2.02 -31.55
N LEU A 111 -5.60 -2.37 -30.31
CA LEU A 111 -6.47 -3.52 -30.03
C LEU A 111 -7.89 -3.37 -30.61
N VAL A 112 -8.47 -2.17 -30.55
CA VAL A 112 -9.80 -1.91 -31.13
C VAL A 112 -9.79 -2.09 -32.65
N ILE A 113 -8.68 -1.70 -33.30
CA ILE A 113 -8.50 -1.85 -34.75
C ILE A 113 -8.24 -3.32 -35.14
N GLU A 114 -7.45 -4.05 -34.34
CA GLU A 114 -7.09 -5.46 -34.61
C GLU A 114 -8.22 -6.46 -34.28
N ASN A 115 -9.18 -6.11 -33.42
CA ASN A 115 -10.30 -6.99 -33.06
C ASN A 115 -11.53 -6.74 -33.95
N THR A 116 -11.86 -7.69 -34.81
CA THR A 116 -13.06 -7.64 -35.67
C THR A 116 -14.36 -7.96 -34.94
N GLU A 117 -14.32 -8.61 -33.76
CA GLU A 117 -15.52 -9.00 -33.00
C GLU A 117 -15.64 -8.23 -31.66
N LYS A 118 -16.82 -7.63 -31.44
CA LYS A 118 -17.23 -7.02 -30.17
C LYS A 118 -17.50 -8.13 -29.14
N GLU A 119 -16.48 -8.58 -28.42
CA GLU A 119 -16.69 -9.33 -27.17
C GLU A 119 -16.16 -8.58 -25.94
N ASN A 120 -17.11 -8.15 -25.12
CA ASN A 120 -16.93 -7.64 -23.76
C ASN A 120 -16.44 -8.75 -22.81
N SER A 121 -15.22 -9.27 -23.01
CA SER A 121 -14.60 -10.18 -22.05
C SER A 121 -13.55 -9.44 -21.20
N LEU A 122 -13.80 -9.41 -19.89
CA LEU A 122 -12.89 -8.86 -18.86
C LEU A 122 -11.58 -9.65 -18.71
N PHE A 123 -11.43 -10.76 -19.44
CA PHE A 123 -10.25 -11.60 -19.48
C PHE A 123 -9.78 -11.72 -20.93
N TYR A 124 -8.65 -11.07 -21.20
CA TYR A 124 -7.95 -11.12 -22.48
C TYR A 124 -7.78 -12.57 -22.94
N SER A 125 -8.54 -13.00 -23.93
CA SER A 125 -8.23 -14.21 -24.68
C SER A 125 -7.30 -13.81 -25.83
N THR A 126 -6.15 -14.47 -25.88
CA THR A 126 -5.15 -14.33 -26.95
C THR A 126 -5.68 -15.04 -28.20
N LYS A 127 -6.64 -14.44 -28.91
CA LYS A 127 -6.99 -14.84 -30.27
C LYS A 127 -6.29 -13.95 -31.29
N SER A 128 -5.99 -14.54 -32.45
CA SER A 128 -5.05 -14.04 -33.46
C SER A 128 -5.29 -12.58 -33.83
N GLN A 129 -4.41 -11.70 -33.37
CA GLN A 129 -4.35 -10.31 -33.79
C GLN A 129 -3.99 -10.27 -35.28
N ASP A 130 -4.94 -9.86 -36.14
CA ASP A 130 -4.65 -9.68 -37.56
C ASP A 130 -3.94 -8.34 -37.80
N ASN A 131 -2.61 -8.39 -37.78
CA ASN A 131 -1.72 -7.24 -38.02
C ASN A 131 -1.97 -6.57 -39.39
N ARG A 132 -2.67 -7.23 -40.33
CA ARG A 132 -3.00 -6.64 -41.64
C ARG A 132 -4.02 -5.52 -41.53
N GLN A 133 -5.06 -5.68 -40.71
CA GLN A 133 -6.10 -4.67 -40.51
C GLN A 133 -5.53 -3.38 -39.90
N TYR A 134 -4.66 -3.51 -38.89
CA TYR A 134 -3.98 -2.35 -38.29
C TYR A 134 -3.08 -1.61 -39.28
N ARG A 135 -2.36 -2.34 -40.14
CA ARG A 135 -1.54 -1.73 -41.19
C ARG A 135 -2.40 -1.00 -42.23
N PHE A 136 -3.48 -1.62 -42.68
CA PHE A 136 -4.43 -1.01 -43.62
C PHE A 136 -5.01 0.29 -43.05
N TYR A 137 -5.55 0.22 -41.83
CA TYR A 137 -6.05 1.39 -41.11
C TYR A 137 -5.02 2.52 -41.01
N ARG A 138 -3.77 2.20 -40.63
CA ARG A 138 -2.71 3.21 -40.52
C ARG A 138 -2.38 3.86 -41.87
N VAL A 139 -2.35 3.09 -42.94
CA VAL A 139 -2.06 3.61 -44.30
C VAL A 139 -3.17 4.54 -44.76
N VAL A 140 -4.44 4.15 -44.58
CA VAL A 140 -5.60 5.00 -44.90
C VAL A 140 -5.59 6.27 -44.05
N LEU A 141 -5.41 6.14 -42.73
CA LEU A 141 -5.34 7.29 -41.81
C LEU A 141 -4.22 8.28 -42.17
N THR A 142 -3.07 7.78 -42.60
CA THR A 142 -1.92 8.64 -43.00
C THR A 142 -2.19 9.36 -44.31
N LYS A 143 -2.94 8.73 -45.24
CA LYS A 143 -3.30 9.34 -46.53
C LYS A 143 -4.42 10.38 -46.42
N VAL A 144 -5.40 10.14 -45.54
CA VAL A 144 -6.51 11.09 -45.31
C VAL A 144 -6.06 12.25 -44.42
N GLY A 145 -5.29 11.95 -43.37
CA GLY A 145 -4.87 12.92 -42.36
C GLY A 145 -5.83 12.97 -41.18
N LYS A 146 -5.27 12.90 -39.95
CA LYS A 146 -6.05 12.88 -38.70
C LYS A 146 -6.87 14.15 -38.51
N ASP A 147 -6.27 15.30 -38.79
CA ASP A 147 -6.89 16.61 -38.59
C ASP A 147 -8.07 16.84 -39.54
N VAL A 148 -8.00 16.27 -40.76
CA VAL A 148 -9.07 16.34 -41.77
C VAL A 148 -10.26 15.49 -41.35
N LEU A 149 -10.00 14.27 -40.84
CA LEU A 149 -11.06 13.39 -40.32
C LEU A 149 -11.77 13.96 -39.09
N GLU A 150 -11.08 14.74 -38.25
CA GLU A 150 -11.69 15.39 -37.08
C GLU A 150 -12.55 16.60 -37.45
N SER A 151 -12.34 17.22 -38.62
CA SER A 151 -13.03 18.43 -39.04
C SER A 151 -14.11 18.22 -40.12
N SER A 152 -14.30 17.00 -40.61
CA SER A 152 -15.22 16.69 -41.73
C SER A 152 -16.60 16.28 -41.23
N ASP A 153 -17.65 16.68 -41.95
CA ASP A 153 -19.02 16.20 -41.72
C ASP A 153 -19.19 14.74 -42.19
N ASP A 154 -20.13 13.99 -41.61
CA ASP A 154 -20.29 12.53 -41.83
C ASP A 154 -20.35 12.11 -43.30
N THR A 155 -20.95 12.93 -44.17
CA THR A 155 -21.06 12.66 -45.61
C THR A 155 -19.78 12.99 -46.38
N GLU A 156 -19.05 14.03 -45.98
CA GLU A 156 -17.74 14.35 -46.54
C GLU A 156 -16.68 13.35 -46.08
N LEU A 157 -16.76 12.91 -44.83
CA LEU A 157 -15.90 11.89 -44.23
C LEU A 157 -15.99 10.57 -45.00
N TYR A 158 -17.20 10.16 -45.39
CA TYR A 158 -17.39 8.94 -46.18
C TYR A 158 -16.66 9.00 -47.52
N HIS A 159 -16.89 10.07 -48.30
CA HIS A 159 -16.30 10.20 -49.64
C HIS A 159 -14.78 10.37 -49.60
N LEU A 160 -14.24 11.10 -48.62
CA LEU A 160 -12.80 11.27 -48.44
C LEU A 160 -12.12 9.94 -48.09
N VAL A 161 -12.75 9.13 -47.24
CA VAL A 161 -12.23 7.80 -46.90
C VAL A 161 -12.38 6.84 -48.08
N GLU A 162 -13.52 6.84 -48.77
CA GLU A 162 -13.80 5.99 -49.93
C GLU A 162 -12.75 6.17 -51.04
N GLU A 163 -12.43 7.43 -51.38
CA GLU A 163 -11.41 7.75 -52.38
C GLU A 163 -10.04 7.17 -52.00
N LYS A 164 -9.64 7.32 -50.74
CA LYS A 164 -8.33 6.84 -50.25
C LYS A 164 -8.29 5.34 -50.03
N VAL A 165 -9.41 4.71 -49.67
CA VAL A 165 -9.55 3.26 -49.58
C VAL A 165 -9.42 2.63 -50.96
N ALA A 166 -10.10 3.18 -51.98
CA ALA A 166 -9.98 2.74 -53.37
C ALA A 166 -8.53 2.83 -53.87
N GLU A 167 -7.83 3.92 -53.53
CA GLU A 167 -6.41 4.13 -53.87
C GLU A 167 -5.48 3.13 -53.16
N VAL A 168 -5.81 2.70 -51.93
CA VAL A 168 -4.98 1.77 -51.14
C VAL A 168 -5.22 0.32 -51.53
N LEU A 169 -6.46 -0.07 -51.84
CA LEU A 169 -6.81 -1.42 -52.29
C LEU A 169 -6.41 -1.68 -53.74
N ASN A 170 -6.31 -0.63 -54.57
CA ASN A 170 -6.09 -0.73 -56.01
C ASN A 170 -7.07 -1.72 -56.69
N SER A 171 -8.29 -1.75 -56.18
CA SER A 171 -9.39 -2.60 -56.62
C SER A 171 -10.44 -1.75 -57.33
N SER A 172 -11.12 -2.32 -58.31
CA SER A 172 -12.26 -1.70 -59.01
C SER A 172 -13.60 -2.20 -58.47
N ASP A 173 -13.57 -3.13 -57.51
CA ASP A 173 -14.77 -3.72 -56.93
C ASP A 173 -15.42 -2.74 -55.95
N LYS A 174 -16.58 -2.21 -56.35
CA LYS A 174 -17.34 -1.26 -55.54
C LYS A 174 -17.80 -1.87 -54.22
N GLN A 175 -18.06 -3.17 -54.18
CA GLN A 175 -18.54 -3.81 -52.96
C GLN A 175 -17.41 -3.91 -51.92
N GLU A 176 -16.21 -4.28 -52.35
CA GLU A 176 -15.02 -4.37 -51.49
C GLU A 176 -14.59 -2.99 -50.96
N ILE A 177 -14.73 -1.93 -51.77
CA ILE A 177 -14.42 -0.56 -51.37
C ILE A 177 -15.43 -0.06 -50.33
N ASP A 178 -16.72 -0.29 -50.54
CA ASP A 178 -17.80 0.14 -49.63
C ASP A 178 -17.68 -0.54 -48.26
N GLU A 179 -17.44 -1.85 -48.24
CA GLU A 179 -17.27 -2.64 -47.00
C GLU A 179 -16.05 -2.16 -46.17
N ASN A 180 -14.90 -1.94 -46.82
CA ASN A 180 -13.68 -1.49 -46.14
C ASN A 180 -13.74 -0.02 -45.70
N THR A 181 -14.49 0.82 -46.43
CA THR A 181 -14.74 2.22 -46.06
C THR A 181 -15.59 2.30 -44.79
N ARG A 182 -16.71 1.56 -44.75
CA ARG A 182 -17.55 1.48 -43.53
C ARG A 182 -16.78 0.92 -42.35
N TRP A 183 -16.02 -0.15 -42.57
CA TRP A 183 -15.16 -0.72 -41.52
C TRP A 183 -14.18 0.32 -40.97
N PHE A 184 -13.52 1.11 -41.82
CA PHE A 184 -12.59 2.14 -41.37
C PHE A 184 -13.27 3.20 -40.53
N ILE A 185 -14.45 3.67 -40.96
CA ILE A 185 -15.22 4.71 -40.26
C ILE A 185 -15.71 4.20 -38.90
N ASP A 186 -16.25 3.00 -38.83
CA ASP A 186 -16.68 2.37 -37.58
C ASP A 186 -15.51 2.25 -36.59
N LYS A 187 -14.33 1.82 -37.09
CA LYS A 187 -13.12 1.73 -36.27
C LYS A 187 -12.58 3.08 -35.85
N TRP A 188 -12.62 4.08 -36.73
CA TRP A 188 -12.24 5.45 -36.42
C TRP A 188 -13.10 6.00 -35.28
N GLU A 189 -14.43 5.91 -35.39
CA GLU A 189 -15.34 6.31 -34.32
C GLU A 189 -15.09 5.55 -33.02
N ASP A 190 -14.92 4.23 -33.07
CA ASP A 190 -14.67 3.41 -31.89
C ASP A 190 -13.35 3.77 -31.21
N THR A 191 -12.31 4.14 -31.98
CA THR A 191 -11.04 4.63 -31.41
C THR A 191 -11.16 6.01 -30.78
N GLN A 192 -12.03 6.88 -31.29
CA GLN A 192 -12.31 8.20 -30.71
C GLN A 192 -13.16 8.11 -29.44
N LYS A 193 -14.03 7.08 -29.33
CA LYS A 193 -14.80 6.76 -28.12
C LYS A 193 -13.93 6.24 -26.96
N ILE A 194 -12.65 5.93 -27.18
CA ILE A 194 -11.69 5.56 -26.12
C ILE A 194 -11.38 6.80 -25.26
N GLY A 195 -12.26 7.09 -24.30
CA GLY A 195 -12.10 8.20 -23.39
C GLY A 195 -10.89 8.06 -22.47
N PHE A 196 -10.25 9.18 -22.14
CA PHE A 196 -9.12 9.21 -21.20
C PHE A 196 -9.53 8.71 -19.80
N PHE A 197 -10.73 9.08 -19.34
CA PHE A 197 -11.29 8.71 -18.05
C PHE A 197 -12.15 7.45 -18.14
N LYS A 198 -11.68 6.33 -17.58
CA LYS A 198 -12.53 5.15 -17.32
C LYS A 198 -13.02 5.18 -15.87
N SER A 199 -14.32 4.93 -15.68
CA SER A 199 -14.98 4.91 -14.36
C SER A 199 -14.26 3.99 -13.35
N GLY A 200 -13.74 2.83 -13.80
CA GLY A 200 -12.99 1.91 -12.94
C GLY A 200 -11.73 2.51 -12.30
N TYR A 201 -11.03 3.42 -12.97
CA TYR A 201 -9.84 4.07 -12.40
C TYR A 201 -10.20 5.14 -11.36
N MET A 202 -11.35 5.80 -11.51
CA MET A 202 -11.83 6.79 -10.53
C MET A 202 -12.06 6.14 -9.17
N TRP A 203 -12.62 4.93 -9.14
CA TRP A 203 -12.79 4.16 -7.91
C TRP A 203 -11.45 3.82 -7.24
N LEU A 204 -10.44 3.42 -8.01
CA LEU A 204 -9.11 3.13 -7.48
C LEU A 204 -8.42 4.37 -6.91
N ILE A 205 -8.56 5.51 -7.59
CA ILE A 205 -8.04 6.79 -7.12
C ILE A 205 -8.72 7.19 -5.80
N LEU A 206 -10.04 7.02 -5.68
CA LEU A 206 -10.78 7.30 -4.44
C LEU A 206 -10.35 6.41 -3.28
N ILE A 207 -10.14 5.11 -3.51
CA ILE A 207 -9.70 4.16 -2.49
C ILE A 207 -8.33 4.56 -1.91
N SER A 208 -7.47 5.21 -2.70
CA SER A 208 -6.13 5.62 -2.25
C SER A 208 -6.13 6.62 -1.08
N LEU A 209 -7.24 7.35 -0.86
CA LEU A 209 -7.39 8.25 0.29
C LEU A 209 -7.40 7.52 1.63
N PHE A 210 -7.82 6.25 1.66
CA PHE A 210 -7.89 5.42 2.87
C PHE A 210 -6.60 4.64 3.15
N LEU A 211 -5.66 4.67 2.20
CA LEU A 211 -4.44 3.88 2.26
C LEU A 211 -3.52 4.27 3.45
N PRO A 212 -3.37 5.57 3.78
CA PRO A 212 -2.68 5.98 5.01
C PRO A 212 -3.35 5.46 6.28
N ASP A 213 -4.69 5.37 6.31
CA ASP A 213 -5.41 4.84 7.48
C ASP A 213 -5.17 3.34 7.66
N ILE A 214 -5.26 2.58 6.57
CA ILE A 214 -4.97 1.14 6.55
C ILE A 214 -3.55 0.90 7.08
N PHE A 215 -2.59 1.70 6.63
CA PHE A 215 -1.20 1.60 7.08
C PHE A 215 -1.05 1.88 8.58
N LEU A 216 -1.75 2.90 9.12
CA LEU A 216 -1.72 3.20 10.55
C LEU A 216 -2.42 2.12 11.39
N VAL A 217 -3.53 1.54 10.90
CA VAL A 217 -4.23 0.44 11.56
C VAL A 217 -3.33 -0.81 11.60
N ILE A 218 -2.68 -1.17 10.49
CA ILE A 218 -1.72 -2.27 10.47
C ILE A 218 -0.59 -1.99 11.45
N ARG A 219 -0.03 -0.77 11.47
CA ARG A 219 1.02 -0.39 12.43
C ARG A 219 0.54 -0.51 13.88
N TRP A 220 -0.69 -0.09 14.18
CA TRP A 220 -1.29 -0.23 15.50
C TRP A 220 -1.40 -1.71 15.90
N LEU A 221 -1.91 -2.57 15.01
CA LEU A 221 -2.02 -4.01 15.25
C LEU A 221 -0.66 -4.66 15.48
N VAL A 222 0.32 -4.37 14.62
CA VAL A 222 1.70 -4.88 14.74
C VAL A 222 2.36 -4.39 16.02
N LYS A 223 2.21 -3.11 16.37
CA LYS A 223 2.72 -2.61 17.66
C LYS A 223 2.04 -3.34 18.82
N GLY A 224 0.72 -3.54 18.77
CA GLY A 224 0.00 -4.35 19.75
C GLY A 224 0.61 -5.73 19.93
N ALA A 225 0.94 -6.41 18.82
CA ALA A 225 1.61 -7.71 18.82
C ALA A 225 3.03 -7.64 19.39
N LEU A 226 3.85 -6.65 19.00
CA LEU A 226 5.21 -6.44 19.53
C LEU A 226 5.19 -6.13 21.03
N TYR A 227 4.29 -5.26 21.48
CA TYR A 227 4.09 -4.91 22.89
C TYR A 227 3.67 -6.13 23.70
N LYS A 228 2.78 -6.97 23.16
CA LYS A 228 2.35 -8.23 23.79
C LYS A 228 3.50 -9.24 23.89
N LYS A 229 4.25 -9.43 22.80
CA LYS A 229 5.44 -10.31 22.75
C LYS A 229 6.49 -9.88 23.76
N GLU A 230 6.71 -8.58 23.90
CA GLU A 230 7.70 -8.06 24.83
C GLU A 230 7.26 -8.22 26.29
N ILE A 231 5.97 -8.04 26.60
CA ILE A 231 5.43 -8.35 27.93
C ILE A 231 5.60 -9.85 28.25
N ILE A 232 5.25 -10.74 27.33
CA ILE A 232 5.43 -12.19 27.51
C ILE A 232 6.90 -12.53 27.82
N LYS A 233 7.85 -11.94 27.07
CA LYS A 233 9.29 -12.10 27.33
C LYS A 233 9.66 -11.63 28.75
N LEU A 234 9.17 -10.47 29.16
CA LEU A 234 9.44 -9.92 30.50
C LEU A 234 8.81 -10.75 31.61
N GLU A 235 7.61 -11.29 31.40
CA GLU A 235 6.95 -12.20 32.32
C GLU A 235 7.74 -13.50 32.51
N TYR A 236 8.32 -14.09 31.45
CA TYR A 236 9.21 -15.25 31.60
C TYR A 236 10.47 -14.94 32.38
N ILE A 237 11.13 -13.81 32.09
CA ILE A 237 12.33 -13.40 32.83
C ILE A 237 11.99 -13.19 34.30
N PHE A 238 10.86 -12.53 34.57
CA PHE A 238 10.37 -12.32 35.92
C PHE A 238 10.10 -13.66 36.62
N GLU A 239 9.37 -14.58 36.00
CA GLU A 239 9.04 -15.89 36.54
C GLU A 239 10.29 -16.72 36.87
N LEU A 240 11.26 -16.76 35.94
CA LEU A 240 12.53 -17.47 36.13
C LEU A 240 13.33 -16.91 37.31
N LEU A 241 13.45 -15.59 37.41
CA LEU A 241 14.20 -14.95 38.49
C LEU A 241 13.44 -14.98 39.82
N ALA A 242 12.11 -14.89 39.79
CA ALA A 242 11.26 -14.93 40.96
C ALA A 242 11.33 -16.29 41.68
N ARG A 243 11.51 -17.39 40.94
CA ARG A 243 11.66 -18.75 41.51
C ARG A 243 13.00 -18.98 42.21
N ILE A 244 14.01 -18.13 42.00
CA ILE A 244 15.31 -18.26 42.66
C ILE A 244 15.25 -17.63 44.05
N ASP A 245 15.70 -18.37 45.07
CA ASP A 245 15.74 -17.85 46.43
C ASP A 245 16.86 -16.83 46.62
N GLY A 246 16.54 -15.75 47.34
CA GLY A 246 17.49 -14.68 47.69
C GLY A 246 17.60 -13.53 46.69
N ILE A 247 16.94 -13.59 45.52
CA ILE A 247 16.92 -12.47 44.57
C ILE A 247 15.95 -11.38 45.06
N LYS A 248 16.41 -10.13 45.09
CA LYS A 248 15.55 -8.99 45.46
C LYS A 248 14.70 -8.55 44.26
N THR A 249 13.49 -8.08 44.51
CA THR A 249 12.62 -7.52 43.45
C THR A 249 13.34 -6.45 42.62
N LEU A 250 14.18 -5.63 43.26
CA LEU A 250 14.93 -4.57 42.60
C LEU A 250 15.97 -5.10 41.60
N ASP A 251 16.58 -6.26 41.88
CA ASP A 251 17.51 -6.92 40.97
C ASP A 251 16.77 -7.50 39.75
N ILE A 252 15.58 -8.06 39.98
CA ILE A 252 14.69 -8.52 38.90
C ILE A 252 14.31 -7.33 38.00
N ILE A 253 13.96 -6.19 38.58
CA ILE A 253 13.58 -4.98 37.83
C ILE A 253 14.72 -4.48 36.94
N TYR A 254 15.97 -4.50 37.41
CA TYR A 254 17.11 -4.14 36.57
C TYR A 254 17.34 -5.11 35.40
N GLU A 255 17.13 -6.42 35.62
CA GLU A 255 17.26 -7.39 34.54
C GLU A 255 16.12 -7.26 33.52
N LEU A 256 14.91 -6.91 33.97
CA LEU A 256 13.79 -6.54 33.09
C LEU A 256 14.10 -5.28 32.27
N GLU A 257 14.68 -4.24 32.88
CA GLU A 257 15.12 -3.02 32.17
C GLU A 257 16.10 -3.37 31.05
N LYS A 258 17.13 -4.16 31.36
CA LYS A 258 18.18 -4.55 30.42
C LYS A 258 17.66 -5.42 29.28
N SER A 259 16.65 -6.24 29.57
CA SER A 259 16.08 -7.19 28.62
C SER A 259 14.98 -6.60 27.74
N SER A 260 14.38 -5.48 28.15
CA SER A 260 13.39 -4.74 27.38
C SER A 260 14.06 -3.78 26.39
N LYS A 261 13.58 -3.75 25.15
CA LYS A 261 13.95 -2.70 24.17
C LYS A 261 12.88 -1.62 24.09
N THR A 262 11.63 -1.95 24.33
CA THR A 262 10.48 -1.07 24.14
C THR A 262 10.08 -0.36 25.44
N TYR A 263 10.12 -1.05 26.58
CA TYR A 263 9.78 -0.48 27.90
C TYR A 263 11.01 -0.04 28.71
N GLN A 264 12.21 -0.09 28.11
CA GLN A 264 13.49 0.18 28.79
C GLN A 264 13.48 1.49 29.59
N ASP A 265 13.08 2.59 28.97
CA ASP A 265 13.08 3.91 29.62
C ASP A 265 12.08 4.00 30.76
N TRP A 266 10.93 3.31 30.63
CA TRP A 266 9.92 3.27 31.67
C TRP A 266 10.38 2.40 32.84
N LEU A 267 10.96 1.23 32.58
CA LEU A 267 11.53 0.36 33.60
C LEU A 267 12.71 1.00 34.31
N ARG A 268 13.54 1.78 33.61
CA ARG A 268 14.63 2.56 34.21
C ARG A 268 14.09 3.58 35.21
N GLN A 269 13.11 4.39 34.79
CA GLN A 269 12.49 5.39 35.69
C GLN A 269 11.76 4.72 36.85
N PHE A 270 11.09 3.60 36.59
CA PHE A 270 10.47 2.78 37.63
C PHE A 270 11.50 2.29 38.66
N ALA A 271 12.62 1.72 38.23
CA ALA A 271 13.67 1.24 39.13
C ALA A 271 14.21 2.36 40.05
N VAL A 272 14.41 3.56 39.47
CA VAL A 272 14.84 4.75 40.22
C VAL A 272 13.82 5.14 41.27
N ILE A 273 12.53 5.24 40.91
CA ILE A 273 11.46 5.64 41.86
C ILE A 273 11.25 4.55 42.92
N PHE A 274 11.18 3.29 42.51
CA PHE A 274 10.96 2.12 43.35
C PHE A 274 12.01 1.97 44.45
N ARG A 275 13.25 2.37 44.18
CA ARG A 275 14.34 2.40 45.18
C ARG A 275 14.03 3.31 46.37
N TYR A 276 13.29 4.40 46.16
CA TYR A 276 12.93 5.36 47.20
C TYR A 276 11.53 5.12 47.77
N ASP A 277 10.57 4.81 46.92
CA ASP A 277 9.17 4.57 47.29
C ASP A 277 8.56 3.51 46.35
N LYS A 278 8.35 2.30 46.90
CA LYS A 278 7.85 1.15 46.14
C LYS A 278 6.46 1.43 45.53
N ARG A 279 5.55 2.06 46.29
CA ARG A 279 4.18 2.31 45.83
C ARG A 279 4.15 3.33 44.70
N LYS A 280 4.89 4.44 44.83
CA LYS A 280 5.02 5.43 43.76
C LYS A 280 5.67 4.86 42.50
N GLY A 281 6.57 3.88 42.64
CA GLY A 281 7.11 3.13 41.52
C GLY A 281 6.00 2.42 40.74
N PHE A 282 5.16 1.63 41.43
CA PHE A 282 4.07 0.91 40.77
C PHE A 282 3.03 1.86 40.16
N ASP A 283 2.68 2.95 40.86
CA ASP A 283 1.79 3.98 40.32
C ASP A 283 2.35 4.59 39.03
N TYR A 284 3.67 4.83 38.96
CA TYR A 284 4.32 5.38 37.76
C TYR A 284 4.15 4.46 36.54
N LEU A 285 4.31 3.14 36.70
CA LEU A 285 4.12 2.18 35.59
C LEU A 285 2.65 2.02 35.20
N LYS A 286 1.73 1.95 36.18
CA LYS A 286 0.28 1.85 35.90
C LYS A 286 -0.25 3.08 35.17
N ASN A 287 0.27 4.26 35.49
CA ASN A 287 -0.08 5.52 34.82
C ASN A 287 0.38 5.63 33.36
N LYS A 288 1.17 4.67 32.84
CA LYS A 288 1.50 4.60 31.41
C LYS A 288 0.34 4.12 30.53
N ASN A 289 -0.74 3.64 31.13
CA ASN A 289 -1.99 3.29 30.46
C ASN A 289 -1.85 2.22 29.36
N VAL A 290 -0.89 1.30 29.52
CA VAL A 290 -0.73 0.12 28.67
C VAL A 290 -1.31 -1.08 29.43
N LYS A 291 -2.43 -1.63 28.96
CA LYS A 291 -3.20 -2.66 29.69
C LYS A 291 -2.37 -3.90 30.07
N SER A 292 -1.56 -4.40 29.14
CA SER A 292 -0.69 -5.56 29.38
C SER A 292 0.43 -5.25 30.38
N LEU A 293 1.06 -4.08 30.27
CA LEU A 293 2.07 -3.62 31.22
C LEU A 293 1.48 -3.38 32.62
N SER A 294 0.28 -2.82 32.72
CA SER A 294 -0.40 -2.61 34.00
C SER A 294 -0.67 -3.94 34.70
N LYS A 295 -1.20 -4.93 33.97
CA LYS A 295 -1.45 -6.28 34.50
C LYS A 295 -0.16 -6.92 35.00
N PHE A 296 0.91 -6.85 34.20
CA PHE A 296 2.23 -7.33 34.62
C PHE A 296 2.77 -6.57 35.84
N THR A 297 2.55 -5.26 35.91
CA THR A 297 2.93 -4.42 37.06
C THR A 297 2.18 -4.83 38.33
N ASP A 298 0.90 -5.18 38.23
CA ASP A 298 0.11 -5.68 39.36
C ASP A 298 0.70 -7.00 39.92
N ILE A 299 1.15 -7.90 39.04
CA ILE A 299 1.81 -9.16 39.43
C ILE A 299 3.14 -8.88 40.17
N ILE A 300 3.96 -7.96 39.67
CA ILE A 300 5.22 -7.56 40.33
C ILE A 300 4.92 -6.89 41.69
N GLU A 301 3.84 -6.12 41.79
CA GLU A 301 3.41 -5.50 43.04
C GLU A 301 3.00 -6.53 44.09
N ILE A 302 2.18 -7.51 43.72
CA ILE A 302 1.79 -8.62 44.59
C ILE A 302 3.04 -9.36 45.07
N TYR A 303 3.96 -9.69 44.15
CA TYR A 303 5.21 -10.35 44.49
C TYR A 303 6.07 -9.55 45.48
N SER A 304 6.14 -8.22 45.32
CA SER A 304 7.05 -7.38 46.11
C SER A 304 6.51 -6.93 47.46
N LEU A 305 5.18 -6.76 47.56
CA LEU A 305 4.53 -6.13 48.71
C LEU A 305 3.63 -7.08 49.51
N HIS A 306 3.16 -8.17 48.91
CA HIS A 306 2.13 -9.02 49.52
C HIS A 306 2.64 -10.45 49.73
N ASP A 307 2.75 -11.22 48.65
CA ASP A 307 3.07 -12.64 48.72
C ASP A 307 3.72 -13.13 47.41
N LYS A 308 4.90 -13.75 47.57
CA LYS A 308 5.69 -14.34 46.49
C LYS A 308 4.98 -15.52 45.84
N GLU A 309 4.35 -16.39 46.63
CA GLU A 309 3.71 -17.61 46.14
C GLU A 309 2.42 -17.29 45.38
N VAL A 310 1.63 -16.33 45.87
CA VAL A 310 0.41 -15.89 45.19
C VAL A 310 0.72 -15.27 43.83
N ALA A 311 1.77 -14.45 43.72
CA ALA A 311 2.17 -13.86 42.43
C ALA A 311 2.62 -14.93 41.42
N LEU A 312 3.36 -15.94 41.88
CA LEU A 312 3.80 -17.06 41.04
C LEU A 312 2.61 -17.94 40.59
N GLN A 313 1.63 -18.19 41.46
CA GLN A 313 0.41 -18.92 41.09
C GLN A 313 -0.42 -18.19 40.04
N ILE A 314 -0.49 -16.84 40.12
CA ILE A 314 -1.15 -16.01 39.10
C ILE A 314 -0.41 -16.14 37.76
N LEU A 315 0.92 -16.06 37.76
CA LEU A 315 1.75 -16.25 36.55
C LEU A 315 1.59 -17.65 35.94
N ASP A 316 1.57 -18.69 36.76
CA ASP A 316 1.44 -20.08 36.31
C ASP A 316 0.05 -20.34 35.72
N ARG A 317 -1.00 -19.75 36.29
CA ARG A 317 -2.36 -19.80 35.72
C ARG A 317 -2.45 -19.07 34.38
N GLU A 318 -1.72 -17.96 34.24
CA GLU A 318 -1.66 -17.19 33.00
C GLU A 318 -0.68 -17.77 31.97
N ALA A 319 0.15 -18.76 32.34
CA ALA A 319 1.09 -19.44 31.44
C ALA A 319 0.40 -20.09 30.23
N ILE A 320 -0.77 -20.69 30.44
CA ILE A 320 -1.53 -21.36 29.37
C ILE A 320 -2.04 -20.33 28.34
N GLU A 321 -2.58 -19.20 28.81
CA GLU A 321 -3.00 -18.10 27.91
C GLU A 321 -1.81 -17.45 27.20
N ARG A 322 -0.65 -17.41 27.85
CA ARG A 322 0.62 -16.93 27.26
C ARG A 322 1.12 -17.86 26.17
N ASP A 323 1.14 -19.16 26.39
CA ASP A 323 1.61 -20.17 25.42
C ASP A 323 0.71 -20.19 24.17
N GLU A 324 -0.61 -20.08 24.33
CA GLU A 324 -1.54 -19.91 23.20
C GLU A 324 -1.30 -18.61 22.43
N ALA A 325 -1.02 -17.51 23.14
CA ALA A 325 -0.68 -16.24 22.52
C ALA A 325 0.67 -16.25 21.80
N ILE A 326 1.65 -17.03 22.28
CA ILE A 326 2.96 -17.20 21.62
C ILE A 326 2.81 -17.96 20.32
N ILE A 327 2.00 -19.03 20.29
CA ILE A 327 1.73 -19.79 19.07
C ILE A 327 1.11 -18.87 18.01
N MET A 328 0.12 -18.04 18.38
CA MET A 328 -0.48 -17.06 17.46
C MET A 328 0.52 -15.98 16.99
N VAL A 329 1.36 -15.46 17.89
CA VAL A 329 2.30 -14.36 17.58
C VAL A 329 3.57 -14.84 16.89
N ALA A 330 3.96 -16.11 17.04
CA ALA A 330 5.08 -16.71 16.33
C ALA A 330 4.76 -16.88 14.82
N ASP A 331 3.52 -17.26 14.48
CA ASP A 331 3.06 -17.33 13.09
C ASP A 331 2.87 -15.94 12.44
N GLU A 332 2.62 -14.89 13.23
CA GLU A 332 2.47 -13.51 12.74
C GLU A 332 3.81 -12.80 12.44
N THR A 333 4.96 -13.48 12.56
CA THR A 333 6.29 -12.89 12.32
C THR A 333 6.65 -12.67 10.83
N LEU A 334 5.71 -12.17 10.04
CA LEU A 334 6.04 -11.42 8.84
C LEU A 334 6.48 -10.02 9.29
N ASP A 335 7.79 -9.79 9.31
CA ASP A 335 8.35 -8.48 9.60
C ASP A 335 7.73 -7.44 8.65
N PHE A 336 7.51 -6.21 9.09
CA PHE A 336 6.84 -5.18 8.27
C PHE A 336 7.54 -4.95 6.92
N ILE A 337 8.85 -5.20 6.88
CA ILE A 337 9.67 -5.22 5.68
C ILE A 337 9.30 -6.39 4.78
N ASP A 338 9.03 -7.56 5.33
CA ASP A 338 8.63 -8.76 4.60
C ASP A 338 7.19 -8.65 4.10
N LEU A 339 6.26 -8.09 4.87
CA LEU A 339 4.90 -7.83 4.38
C LEU A 339 4.90 -6.79 3.26
N ILE A 340 5.67 -5.70 3.41
CA ILE A 340 5.86 -4.71 2.35
C ILE A 340 6.55 -5.35 1.15
N ALA A 341 7.62 -6.11 1.34
CA ALA A 341 8.32 -6.80 0.26
C ALA A 341 7.41 -7.84 -0.42
N PHE A 342 6.54 -8.52 0.33
CA PHE A 342 5.60 -9.48 -0.22
C PHE A 342 4.50 -8.80 -1.03
N ILE A 343 4.02 -7.64 -0.60
CA ILE A 343 3.00 -6.89 -1.35
C ILE A 343 3.61 -6.11 -2.53
N SER A 344 4.86 -5.63 -2.42
CA SER A 344 5.48 -4.73 -3.40
C SER A 344 6.51 -5.39 -4.33
N ILE A 345 7.33 -6.31 -3.82
CA ILE A 345 8.46 -6.92 -4.56
C ILE A 345 8.07 -8.27 -5.14
N VAL A 346 7.36 -9.13 -4.40
CA VAL A 346 7.02 -10.49 -4.85
C VAL A 346 6.21 -10.51 -6.15
N PRO A 347 5.21 -9.64 -6.38
CA PRO A 347 4.50 -9.61 -7.66
C PRO A 347 5.39 -9.13 -8.82
N LEU A 348 6.33 -8.24 -8.53
CA LEU A 348 7.34 -7.75 -9.47
C LEU A 348 8.33 -8.85 -9.85
N VAL A 349 8.79 -9.64 -8.88
CA VAL A 349 9.68 -10.78 -9.07
C VAL A 349 8.96 -11.92 -9.79
N TYR A 350 7.72 -12.22 -9.43
CA TYR A 350 6.89 -13.23 -10.09
C TYR A 350 6.67 -12.90 -11.57
N GLU A 351 6.36 -11.63 -11.90
CA GLU A 351 6.22 -11.23 -13.30
C GLU A 351 7.56 -11.11 -14.04
N LEU A 352 8.65 -10.70 -13.39
CA LEU A 352 9.99 -10.83 -13.98
C LEU A 352 10.30 -12.29 -14.31
N ALA A 353 9.99 -13.21 -13.40
CA ALA A 353 10.15 -14.64 -13.63
C ALA A 353 9.25 -15.09 -14.79
N ARG A 354 7.98 -14.70 -14.84
CA ARG A 354 7.04 -15.03 -15.93
C ARG A 354 7.44 -14.45 -17.28
N LEU A 355 7.89 -13.19 -17.31
CA LEU A 355 8.39 -12.49 -18.50
C LEU A 355 9.72 -13.06 -18.98
N MET A 356 10.52 -13.69 -18.11
CA MET A 356 11.72 -14.42 -18.51
C MET A 356 11.41 -15.87 -18.92
N LEU A 357 10.45 -16.53 -18.27
CA LEU A 357 10.03 -17.90 -18.58
C LEU A 357 9.24 -18.01 -19.88
N ASN A 358 8.35 -17.06 -20.18
CA ASN A 358 7.57 -17.07 -21.43
C ASN A 358 8.44 -17.06 -22.70
N PRO A 359 9.43 -16.16 -22.88
CA PRO A 359 10.31 -16.20 -24.04
C PRO A 359 11.24 -17.42 -24.01
N MET A 360 11.63 -17.94 -22.84
CA MET A 360 12.39 -19.20 -22.76
C MET A 360 11.56 -20.40 -23.22
N LEU A 361 10.30 -20.50 -22.82
CA LEU A 361 9.37 -21.51 -23.29
C LEU A 361 9.10 -21.35 -24.79
N ASP A 362 8.90 -20.14 -25.30
CA ASP A 362 8.73 -19.87 -26.74
C ASP A 362 9.99 -20.22 -27.54
N ILE A 363 11.19 -19.96 -27.01
CA ILE A 363 12.46 -20.33 -27.64
C ILE A 363 12.63 -21.86 -27.64
N VAL A 364 12.24 -22.54 -26.56
CA VAL A 364 12.27 -24.00 -26.47
C VAL A 364 11.23 -24.62 -27.42
N TYR A 365 10.01 -24.11 -27.47
CA TYR A 365 8.99 -24.57 -28.42
C TYR A 365 9.37 -24.30 -29.87
N LYS A 366 9.96 -23.13 -30.19
CA LYS A 366 10.54 -22.87 -31.51
C LYS A 366 11.72 -23.79 -31.81
N ALA A 367 12.57 -24.10 -30.84
CA ALA A 367 13.67 -25.04 -31.03
C ALA A 367 13.18 -26.47 -31.28
N PHE A 368 12.06 -26.87 -30.68
CA PHE A 368 11.38 -28.14 -30.95
C PHE A 368 10.62 -28.15 -32.30
N GLU A 369 10.24 -27.00 -32.85
CA GLU A 369 9.71 -26.91 -34.23
C GLU A 369 10.79 -27.14 -35.32
N PHE A 370 12.08 -27.05 -34.97
CA PHE A 370 13.21 -27.29 -35.89
C PHE A 370 13.81 -28.72 -35.79
N ILE A 371 13.20 -29.62 -35.00
CA ILE A 371 13.48 -31.06 -34.94
C ILE A 371 12.33 -31.79 -35.60
#